data_AF-A0A537SSE0-F1
#
_entry.id   AF-A0A537SSE0-F1
#
_cell.length_a   1.000
_cell.length_b   1.000
_cell.length_c   1.000
_cell.angle_alpha   90.00
_cell.angle_beta   90.00
_cell.angle_gamma   90.00
#
_symmetry.space_group_name_H-M   'P 1'
#
loop_
_entity.id
_entity.type
_entity.pdbx_description
1 polymer ?
#
loop_
_entity_poly.entity_id
_entity_poly.type
_entity_poly.pdbx_seq_one_letter_code
_entity_poly.pdbx_strand_id
1 'polypeptide(L)'
;MQHPMTPVSRRFILAGAAVTAASLIIPIGVRQSRAAETEITDWIAIAPNGEVTLALSQPEVGQGSYTALPQILADELDADWQRVKIRFATGKAAYKIAFRQEAPAQKEGASMSTTALYGRLRTAGAAARDVLTRAAAQSWNIDVVQCHTENGFVINARGESLSYGELAAAAANLPLNADPPLKDSSAFRLIGKPLARLDTPAKCDGSAIFGMDVAVPGMLNAAIKTARSVTGELTAIKNETDILKMAGVRAVVKIAPTKTQAPSIRSFHICRATTRFAWSPTSSGRPSAHSMHSR
;
A
#
# COMPACT_ATOMS: atom_id res chain seq x y z
N MET A 1 -21.75 13.07 -55.76
CA MET A 1 -21.89 11.70 -56.32
C MET A 1 -21.57 10.71 -55.20
N GLN A 2 -22.58 9.95 -54.81
CA GLN A 2 -22.57 9.01 -53.70
C GLN A 2 -21.91 7.69 -54.16
N HIS A 3 -20.97 7.16 -53.39
CA HIS A 3 -20.55 5.76 -53.54
C HIS A 3 -21.41 4.88 -52.62
N PRO A 4 -22.04 3.82 -53.14
CA PRO A 4 -23.02 3.02 -52.42
C PRO A 4 -22.37 2.05 -51.41
N MET A 5 -23.03 1.91 -50.26
CA MET A 5 -22.78 0.86 -49.27
C MET A 5 -23.05 -0.51 -49.90
N THR A 6 -22.13 -1.44 -49.73
CA THR A 6 -22.32 -2.85 -50.09
C THR A 6 -23.35 -3.49 -49.15
N PRO A 7 -24.32 -4.28 -49.67
CA PRO A 7 -25.33 -4.92 -48.84
C PRO A 7 -24.77 -6.16 -48.13
N VAL A 8 -25.02 -6.23 -46.82
CA VAL A 8 -24.72 -7.42 -46.00
C VAL A 8 -25.56 -8.59 -46.53
N SER A 9 -24.89 -9.65 -47.01
CA SER A 9 -25.55 -10.83 -47.56
C SER A 9 -25.87 -11.86 -46.47
N ARG A 10 -27.02 -12.53 -46.60
CA ARG A 10 -27.64 -13.48 -45.65
C ARG A 10 -26.78 -14.71 -45.28
N ARG A 11 -25.58 -14.86 -45.85
CA ARG A 11 -24.64 -15.95 -45.56
C ARG A 11 -23.67 -15.66 -44.41
N PHE A 12 -23.56 -14.41 -43.94
CA PHE A 12 -22.73 -14.05 -42.78
C PHE A 12 -23.41 -14.37 -41.42
N ILE A 13 -24.73 -14.55 -41.40
CA ILE A 13 -25.51 -14.85 -40.19
C ILE A 13 -25.49 -16.37 -39.84
N LEU A 14 -25.13 -17.25 -40.77
CA LEU A 14 -25.13 -18.70 -40.56
C LEU A 14 -23.79 -19.31 -40.09
N ALA A 15 -22.72 -18.52 -40.01
CA ALA A 15 -21.56 -18.87 -39.16
C ALA A 15 -21.82 -18.59 -37.67
N GLY A 16 -22.97 -17.95 -37.35
CA GLY A 16 -23.41 -17.63 -35.99
C GLY A 16 -24.39 -18.65 -35.37
N ALA A 17 -24.57 -19.83 -35.96
CA ALA A 17 -25.63 -20.77 -35.56
C ALA A 17 -25.13 -22.09 -34.91
N ALA A 18 -23.95 -22.10 -34.28
CA ALA A 18 -23.41 -23.32 -33.62
C ALA A 18 -22.91 -23.14 -32.17
N VAL A 19 -23.22 -22.04 -31.47
CA VAL A 19 -22.92 -21.91 -30.01
C VAL A 19 -24.08 -21.27 -29.21
N THR A 20 -25.33 -21.46 -29.64
CA THR A 20 -26.51 -21.10 -28.82
C THR A 20 -26.82 -22.21 -27.81
N ALA A 21 -25.94 -22.36 -26.82
CA ALA A 21 -26.22 -23.02 -25.54
C ALA A 21 -25.28 -22.50 -24.43
N ALA A 22 -24.76 -21.28 -24.55
CA ALA A 22 -24.12 -20.58 -23.45
C ALA A 22 -25.15 -19.61 -22.86
N SER A 23 -25.79 -20.05 -21.80
CA SER A 23 -26.69 -19.28 -20.95
C SER A 23 -26.13 -17.88 -20.72
N LEU A 24 -26.99 -16.89 -20.90
CA LEU A 24 -26.75 -15.49 -20.59
C LEU A 24 -26.48 -15.34 -19.09
N ILE A 25 -25.23 -15.56 -18.66
CA ILE A 25 -24.76 -15.13 -17.35
C ILE A 25 -24.50 -13.63 -17.51
N ILE A 26 -25.51 -12.81 -17.27
CA ILE A 26 -25.29 -11.41 -16.92
C ILE A 26 -24.49 -11.48 -15.62
N PRO A 27 -23.23 -11.01 -15.55
CA PRO A 27 -22.62 -10.78 -14.26
C PRO A 27 -23.36 -9.55 -13.72
N ILE A 28 -24.48 -9.79 -13.05
CA ILE A 28 -24.91 -8.88 -12.00
C ILE A 28 -23.72 -8.93 -11.06
N GLY A 29 -22.85 -7.93 -11.16
CA GLY A 29 -21.85 -7.67 -10.15
C GLY A 29 -22.63 -7.45 -8.88
N VAL A 30 -22.86 -8.53 -8.14
CA VAL A 30 -23.28 -8.48 -6.77
C VAL A 30 -22.15 -7.70 -6.13
N ARG A 31 -22.33 -6.39 -5.99
CA ARG A 31 -21.69 -5.66 -4.90
C ARG A 31 -22.21 -6.36 -3.68
N GLN A 32 -21.49 -7.40 -3.27
CA GLN A 32 -21.64 -7.96 -1.95
C GLN A 32 -21.48 -6.75 -1.06
N SER A 33 -22.58 -6.35 -0.41
CA SER A 33 -22.52 -5.41 0.68
C SER A 33 -21.63 -6.10 1.69
N ARG A 34 -20.33 -5.78 1.63
CA ARG A 34 -19.36 -6.32 2.56
C ARG A 34 -19.78 -5.69 3.88
N ALA A 35 -20.29 -6.52 4.78
CA ALA A 35 -20.57 -6.08 6.13
C ALA A 35 -19.36 -5.28 6.62
N ALA A 36 -19.59 -4.09 7.14
CA ALA A 36 -18.52 -3.16 7.47
C ALA A 36 -17.52 -3.86 8.41
N GLU A 37 -16.25 -3.85 8.03
CA GLU A 37 -15.19 -4.37 8.89
C GLU A 37 -15.07 -3.50 10.13
N THR A 38 -14.91 -4.11 11.29
CA THR A 38 -14.70 -3.39 12.55
C THR A 38 -13.21 -3.13 12.73
N GLU A 39 -12.83 -1.87 12.85
CA GLU A 39 -11.45 -1.49 13.17
C GLU A 39 -11.16 -1.75 14.65
N ILE A 40 -10.16 -2.61 14.94
CA ILE A 40 -9.73 -2.95 16.31
C ILE A 40 -8.54 -2.08 16.71
N THR A 41 -7.59 -1.90 15.78
CA THR A 41 -6.47 -0.97 15.93
C THR A 41 -6.26 -0.23 14.61
N ASP A 42 -5.36 0.76 14.60
CA ASP A 42 -4.95 1.42 13.35
C ASP A 42 -4.41 0.45 12.28
N TRP A 43 -4.02 -0.76 12.67
CA TRP A 43 -3.40 -1.75 11.80
C TRP A 43 -4.30 -2.94 11.47
N ILE A 44 -5.38 -3.15 12.22
CA ILE A 44 -6.16 -4.40 12.18
C ILE A 44 -7.64 -4.05 12.14
N ALA A 45 -8.32 -4.54 11.10
CA ALA A 45 -9.77 -4.56 11.02
C ALA A 45 -10.25 -6.00 10.80
N ILE A 46 -11.42 -6.34 11.33
CA ILE A 46 -11.97 -7.69 11.30
C ILE A 46 -13.40 -7.64 10.77
N ALA A 47 -13.68 -8.42 9.74
CA ALA A 47 -15.02 -8.58 9.18
C ALA A 47 -15.86 -9.52 10.06
N PRO A 48 -17.21 -9.40 10.05
CA PRO A 48 -18.08 -10.31 10.81
C PRO A 48 -17.94 -11.79 10.44
N ASN A 49 -17.46 -12.09 9.22
CA ASN A 49 -17.19 -13.47 8.82
C ASN A 49 -15.86 -14.02 9.37
N GLY A 50 -15.05 -13.23 10.08
CA GLY A 50 -13.75 -13.60 10.63
C GLY A 50 -12.55 -13.33 9.72
N GLU A 51 -12.75 -12.68 8.57
CA GLU A 51 -11.64 -12.23 7.72
C GLU A 51 -10.90 -11.05 8.35
N VAL A 52 -9.56 -11.12 8.36
CA VAL A 52 -8.72 -10.12 9.02
C VAL A 52 -8.03 -9.25 7.97
N THR A 53 -8.31 -7.95 7.98
CA THR A 53 -7.63 -6.97 7.15
C THR A 53 -6.48 -6.34 7.92
N LEU A 54 -5.26 -6.54 7.43
CA LEU A 54 -4.03 -5.96 7.96
C LEU A 54 -3.64 -4.74 7.12
N ALA A 55 -3.56 -3.59 7.79
CA ALA A 55 -3.20 -2.34 7.16
C ALA A 55 -1.68 -2.24 6.96
N LEU A 56 -1.27 -1.79 5.78
CA LEU A 56 0.12 -1.54 5.43
C LEU A 56 0.36 -0.07 5.15
N SER A 57 1.30 0.51 5.88
CA SER A 57 1.72 1.89 5.64
C SER A 57 2.93 2.02 4.72
N GLN A 58 3.62 0.92 4.45
CA GLN A 58 4.86 0.90 3.67
C GLN A 58 4.61 0.31 2.28
N PRO A 59 4.98 1.02 1.21
CA PRO A 59 4.86 0.49 -0.14
C PRO A 59 5.82 -0.67 -0.35
N GLU A 60 5.54 -1.49 -1.34
CA GLU A 60 6.46 -2.55 -1.76
C GLU A 60 7.47 -2.02 -2.77
N VAL A 61 8.73 -1.96 -2.36
CA VAL A 61 9.86 -1.44 -3.17
C VAL A 61 10.98 -2.48 -3.36
N GLY A 62 10.69 -3.76 -3.14
CA GLY A 62 11.63 -4.88 -3.29
C GLY A 62 12.10 -5.50 -1.98
N GLN A 63 11.63 -5.02 -0.82
CA GLN A 63 12.03 -5.50 0.50
C GLN A 63 11.09 -6.58 1.05
N GLY A 64 9.89 -6.75 0.49
CA GLY A 64 8.88 -7.67 1.02
C GLY A 64 8.07 -7.12 2.17
N SER A 65 7.90 -5.80 2.24
CA SER A 65 7.03 -5.15 3.22
C SER A 65 5.59 -5.66 3.12
N TYR A 66 5.13 -6.03 1.92
CA TYR A 66 3.80 -6.58 1.68
C TYR A 66 3.59 -7.99 2.26
N THR A 67 4.64 -8.68 2.70
CA THR A 67 4.51 -9.99 3.35
C THR A 67 5.04 -9.96 4.78
N ALA A 68 6.19 -9.31 5.02
CA ALA A 68 6.82 -9.27 6.33
C ALA A 68 6.01 -8.48 7.38
N LEU A 69 5.43 -7.34 7.00
CA LEU A 69 4.65 -6.53 7.95
C LEU A 69 3.33 -7.20 8.34
N PRO A 70 2.53 -7.76 7.40
CA PRO A 70 1.36 -8.57 7.74
C PRO A 70 1.71 -9.81 8.55
N GLN A 71 2.83 -10.47 8.26
CA GLN A 71 3.30 -11.64 8.99
C GLN A 71 3.52 -11.34 10.47
N ILE A 72 4.08 -10.17 10.80
CA ILE A 72 4.29 -9.73 12.18
C ILE A 72 2.95 -9.52 12.90
N LEU A 73 2.03 -8.78 12.27
CA LEU A 73 0.69 -8.53 12.83
C LEU A 73 -0.09 -9.83 13.03
N ALA A 74 -0.12 -10.70 12.01
CA ALA A 74 -0.85 -11.95 12.03
C ALA A 74 -0.32 -12.92 13.08
N ASP A 75 1.01 -12.98 13.27
CA ASP A 75 1.62 -13.85 14.29
C ASP A 75 1.23 -13.44 15.70
N GLU A 76 1.33 -12.15 16.01
CA GLU A 76 0.94 -11.64 17.33
C GLU A 76 -0.57 -11.68 17.52
N LEU A 77 -1.36 -11.56 16.46
CA LEU A 77 -2.81 -11.71 16.56
C LEU A 77 -3.27 -13.17 16.64
N ASP A 78 -2.40 -14.15 16.38
CA ASP A 78 -2.77 -15.56 16.10
C ASP A 78 -3.85 -15.68 15.02
N ALA A 79 -3.78 -14.83 14.00
CA ALA A 79 -4.69 -14.85 12.87
C ALA A 79 -4.39 -16.00 11.92
N ASP A 80 -5.44 -16.56 11.30
CA ASP A 80 -5.28 -17.50 10.19
C ASP A 80 -4.71 -16.77 8.96
N TRP A 81 -3.47 -17.10 8.60
CA TRP A 81 -2.74 -16.52 7.47
C TRP A 81 -3.51 -16.64 6.14
N GLN A 82 -4.27 -17.72 5.95
CA GLN A 82 -5.03 -17.93 4.70
C GLN A 82 -6.22 -16.99 4.59
N ARG A 83 -6.66 -16.39 5.71
CA ARG A 83 -7.81 -15.50 5.81
C ARG A 83 -7.41 -14.04 6.03
N VAL A 84 -6.11 -13.75 5.93
CA VAL A 84 -5.59 -12.39 5.99
C VAL A 84 -5.75 -11.70 4.64
N LYS A 85 -6.26 -10.47 4.68
CA LYS A 85 -6.21 -9.52 3.57
C LYS A 85 -5.28 -8.38 3.91
N ILE A 86 -4.68 -7.81 2.88
CA ILE A 86 -3.84 -6.64 2.99
C ILE A 86 -4.59 -5.44 2.44
N ARG A 87 -4.48 -4.32 3.14
CA ARG A 87 -4.94 -3.02 2.64
C ARG A 87 -3.85 -1.97 2.83
N PHE A 88 -3.48 -1.28 1.75
CA PHE A 88 -2.61 -0.12 1.89
C PHE A 88 -3.36 1.02 2.60
N ALA A 89 -2.74 1.63 3.61
CA ALA A 89 -3.35 2.65 4.45
C ALA A 89 -2.40 3.84 4.63
N THR A 90 -2.98 5.04 4.70
CA THR A 90 -2.23 6.29 4.85
C THR A 90 -2.92 7.22 5.83
N GLY A 91 -2.22 8.26 6.27
CA GLY A 91 -2.84 9.41 6.94
C GLY A 91 -3.01 9.30 8.47
N LYS A 92 -2.66 8.17 9.08
CA LYS A 92 -2.69 8.01 10.55
C LYS A 92 -1.34 8.25 11.22
N ALA A 93 -1.35 8.65 12.48
CA ALA A 93 -0.12 8.87 13.25
C ALA A 93 0.71 7.59 13.43
N ALA A 94 0.05 6.45 13.62
CA ALA A 94 0.71 5.14 13.73
C ALA A 94 1.62 4.82 12.54
N TYR A 95 1.28 5.31 11.35
CA TYR A 95 1.98 5.04 10.09
C TYR A 95 3.24 5.89 9.88
N LYS A 96 3.47 6.88 10.75
CA LYS A 96 4.62 7.78 10.67
C LYS A 96 5.83 7.13 11.30
N ILE A 97 6.96 7.13 10.60
CA ILE A 97 8.24 6.65 11.13
C ILE A 97 9.20 7.82 11.29
N ALA A 98 9.94 7.84 12.40
CA ALA A 98 11.03 8.77 12.60
C ALA A 98 12.26 8.31 11.80
N PHE A 99 13.04 9.26 11.27
CA PHE A 99 14.32 8.96 10.65
C PHE A 99 15.29 10.10 10.90
N ARG A 100 16.45 9.79 11.47
CA ARG A 100 17.47 10.78 11.87
C ARG A 100 16.82 11.93 12.65
N GLN A 101 17.10 13.18 12.29
CA GLN A 101 16.54 14.39 12.92
C GLN A 101 15.33 14.96 12.16
N GLU A 102 14.67 14.16 11.32
CA GLU A 102 13.46 14.59 10.64
C GLU A 102 12.21 14.33 11.48
N ALA A 103 11.21 15.20 11.33
CA ALA A 103 9.89 14.96 11.90
C ALA A 103 9.33 13.60 11.42
N PRO A 104 8.61 12.85 12.27
CA PRO A 104 7.98 11.60 11.87
C PRO A 104 7.01 11.82 10.71
N ALA A 105 7.16 11.01 9.66
CA ALA A 105 6.29 11.04 8.49
C ALA A 105 6.11 9.62 7.96
N GLN A 106 5.04 9.39 7.19
CA GLN A 106 4.89 8.14 6.46
C GLN A 106 5.84 8.18 5.27
N LYS A 107 6.88 7.36 5.31
CA LYS A 107 7.99 7.33 4.35
C LYS A 107 8.55 5.91 4.23
N GLU A 108 9.10 5.62 3.06
CA GLU A 108 9.84 4.40 2.73
C GLU A 108 11.28 4.78 2.38
N GLY A 109 12.26 3.98 2.81
CA GLY A 109 13.66 4.23 2.54
C GLY A 109 14.60 3.60 3.56
N ALA A 110 15.90 3.61 3.23
CA ALA A 110 17.00 3.08 4.04
C ALA A 110 16.80 1.63 4.56
N SER A 111 15.97 0.84 3.88
CA SER A 111 15.63 -0.53 4.27
C SER A 111 15.09 -0.68 5.70
N MET A 112 14.36 0.33 6.18
CA MET A 112 13.91 0.40 7.58
C MET A 112 12.49 -0.09 7.81
N SER A 113 11.73 -0.47 6.78
CA SER A 113 10.29 -0.71 6.93
C SER A 113 9.97 -1.76 7.98
N THR A 114 10.64 -2.91 7.94
CA THR A 114 10.49 -3.94 8.97
C THR A 114 11.10 -3.51 10.30
N THR A 115 12.33 -3.00 10.32
CA THR A 115 13.04 -2.70 11.58
C THR A 115 12.38 -1.56 12.38
N ALA A 116 11.86 -0.53 11.70
CA ALA A 116 11.20 0.60 12.34
C ALA A 116 9.76 0.30 12.78
N LEU A 117 9.11 -0.72 12.20
CA LEU A 117 7.73 -1.08 12.51
C LEU A 117 7.61 -2.36 13.34
N TYR A 118 8.64 -3.20 13.43
CA TYR A 118 8.57 -4.52 14.09
C TYR A 118 7.93 -4.46 15.47
N GLY A 119 8.47 -3.67 16.40
CA GLY A 119 7.92 -3.54 17.74
C GLY A 119 6.49 -2.99 17.75
N ARG A 120 6.21 -1.95 16.94
CA ARG A 120 4.89 -1.32 16.89
C ARG A 120 3.80 -2.23 16.34
N LEU A 121 4.11 -3.01 15.32
CA LEU A 121 3.19 -4.00 14.75
C LEU A 121 2.97 -5.15 15.72
N ARG A 122 4.01 -5.58 16.45
CA ARG A 122 3.83 -6.60 17.49
C ARG A 122 2.92 -6.13 18.62
N THR A 123 3.15 -4.91 19.11
CA THR A 123 2.27 -4.26 20.10
C THR A 123 0.84 -4.16 19.59
N ALA A 124 0.62 -3.75 18.34
CA ALA A 124 -0.72 -3.66 17.76
C ALA A 124 -1.42 -5.03 17.65
N GLY A 125 -0.69 -6.07 17.21
CA GLY A 125 -1.21 -7.45 17.16
C GLY A 125 -1.58 -7.99 18.53
N ALA A 126 -0.70 -7.81 19.52
CA ALA A 126 -0.95 -8.25 20.89
C ALA A 126 -2.07 -7.47 21.58
N ALA A 127 -2.19 -6.15 21.32
CA ALA A 127 -3.30 -5.34 21.84
C ALA A 127 -4.64 -5.79 21.26
N ALA A 128 -4.70 -6.11 19.97
CA ALA A 128 -5.89 -6.66 19.33
C ALA A 128 -6.24 -8.06 19.89
N ARG A 129 -5.26 -8.95 20.05
CA ARG A 129 -5.43 -10.26 20.69
C ARG A 129 -6.02 -10.11 22.10
N ASP A 130 -5.47 -9.21 22.91
CA ASP A 130 -5.94 -8.94 24.27
C ASP A 130 -7.42 -8.53 24.34
N VAL A 131 -7.86 -7.55 23.55
CA VAL A 131 -9.28 -7.13 23.56
C VAL A 131 -10.22 -8.21 23.04
N LEU A 132 -9.80 -9.01 22.05
CA LEU A 132 -10.58 -10.14 21.56
C LEU A 132 -10.76 -11.21 22.65
N THR A 133 -9.68 -11.58 23.33
CA THR A 133 -9.73 -12.55 24.43
C THR A 133 -10.57 -12.05 25.59
N ARG A 134 -10.47 -10.76 25.96
CA ARG A 134 -11.31 -10.16 26.99
C ARG A 134 -12.79 -10.13 26.60
N ALA A 135 -13.10 -9.79 25.35
CA ALA A 135 -14.48 -9.82 24.86
C ALA A 135 -15.08 -11.24 24.90
N ALA A 136 -14.31 -12.25 24.54
CA ALA A 136 -14.75 -13.64 24.63
C ALA A 136 -14.96 -14.09 26.09
N ALA A 137 -14.02 -13.78 26.97
CA ALA A 137 -14.12 -14.07 28.40
C ALA A 137 -15.37 -13.43 29.03
N GLN A 138 -15.68 -12.18 28.66
CA GLN A 138 -16.92 -11.50 29.05
C GLN A 138 -18.17 -12.21 28.51
N SER A 139 -18.15 -12.64 27.23
CA SER A 139 -19.27 -13.37 26.63
C SER A 139 -19.57 -14.70 27.33
N TRP A 140 -18.53 -15.40 27.80
CA TRP A 140 -18.68 -16.66 28.53
C TRP A 140 -18.84 -16.49 30.04
N ASN A 141 -18.68 -15.27 30.56
CA ASN A 141 -18.63 -14.96 31.98
C ASN A 141 -17.57 -15.81 32.73
N ILE A 142 -16.35 -15.85 32.19
CA ILE A 142 -15.20 -16.56 32.76
C ILE A 142 -13.99 -15.62 32.88
N ASP A 143 -12.95 -16.08 33.57
CA ASP A 143 -11.67 -15.36 33.64
C ASP A 143 -10.91 -15.47 32.30
N VAL A 144 -10.26 -14.38 31.90
CA VAL A 144 -9.43 -14.30 30.68
C VAL A 144 -8.31 -15.33 30.67
N VAL A 145 -7.79 -15.74 31.85
CA VAL A 145 -6.73 -16.77 31.95
C VAL A 145 -7.21 -18.15 31.51
N GLN A 146 -8.51 -18.37 31.40
CA GLN A 146 -9.11 -19.61 30.89
C GLN A 146 -9.26 -19.61 29.37
N CYS A 147 -8.81 -18.55 28.69
CA CYS A 147 -8.92 -18.37 27.25
C CYS A 147 -7.52 -18.41 26.60
N HIS A 148 -7.46 -18.96 25.39
CA HIS A 148 -6.30 -18.85 24.50
C HIS A 148 -6.76 -18.54 23.08
N THR A 149 -5.83 -18.14 22.22
CA THR A 149 -6.10 -17.81 20.83
C THR A 149 -5.41 -18.75 19.88
N GLU A 150 -6.11 -19.14 18.81
CA GLU A 150 -5.54 -19.93 17.74
C GLU A 150 -6.31 -19.71 16.43
N ASN A 151 -5.59 -19.52 15.33
CA ASN A 151 -6.12 -19.47 13.95
C ASN A 151 -7.35 -18.56 13.77
N GLY A 152 -7.39 -17.39 14.41
CA GLY A 152 -8.50 -16.44 14.29
C GLY A 152 -9.69 -16.72 15.21
N PHE A 153 -9.50 -17.53 16.25
CA PHE A 153 -10.50 -17.85 17.27
C PHE A 153 -9.96 -17.59 18.66
N VAL A 154 -10.85 -17.25 19.59
CA VAL A 154 -10.61 -17.39 21.02
C VAL A 154 -11.27 -18.70 21.46
N ILE A 155 -10.57 -19.50 22.25
CA ILE A 155 -10.99 -20.82 22.70
C ILE A 155 -10.85 -20.87 24.22
N ASN A 156 -11.88 -21.34 24.93
CA ASN A 156 -11.82 -21.50 26.38
C ASN A 156 -11.36 -22.90 26.82
N ALA A 157 -11.11 -23.05 28.12
CA ALA A 157 -10.69 -24.32 28.74
C ALA A 157 -11.71 -25.47 28.59
N ARG A 158 -12.97 -25.18 28.26
CA ARG A 158 -14.01 -26.18 27.97
C ARG A 158 -14.01 -26.63 26.51
N GLY A 159 -13.21 -25.99 25.64
CA GLY A 159 -13.16 -26.25 24.21
C GLY A 159 -14.21 -25.50 23.38
N GLU A 160 -14.97 -24.59 24.00
CA GLU A 160 -15.87 -23.70 23.25
C GLU A 160 -15.03 -22.63 22.54
N SER A 161 -15.46 -22.23 21.34
CA SER A 161 -14.73 -21.24 20.54
C SER A 161 -15.65 -20.13 20.02
N LEU A 162 -15.11 -18.93 19.92
CA LEU A 162 -15.72 -17.77 19.27
C LEU A 162 -14.73 -17.25 18.23
N SER A 163 -15.21 -17.02 17.02
CA SER A 163 -14.39 -16.43 15.96
C SER A 163 -14.10 -14.96 16.26
N TYR A 164 -12.99 -14.45 15.75
CA TYR A 164 -12.70 -13.02 15.84
C TYR A 164 -13.79 -12.16 15.20
N GLY A 165 -14.50 -12.67 14.18
CA GLY A 165 -15.61 -11.97 13.54
C GLY A 165 -16.80 -11.74 14.48
N GLU A 166 -17.13 -12.74 15.30
CA GLU A 166 -18.19 -12.65 16.32
C GLU A 166 -17.81 -11.67 17.44
N LEU A 167 -16.51 -11.60 17.77
CA LEU A 167 -15.99 -10.80 18.87
C LEU A 167 -15.68 -9.35 18.48
N ALA A 168 -15.45 -9.06 17.20
CA ALA A 168 -14.87 -7.80 16.75
C ALA A 168 -15.65 -6.56 17.23
N ALA A 169 -16.99 -6.60 17.17
CA ALA A 169 -17.83 -5.50 17.60
C ALA A 169 -17.73 -5.22 19.11
N ALA A 170 -17.68 -6.27 19.93
CA ALA A 170 -17.51 -6.13 21.37
C ALA A 170 -16.08 -5.67 21.72
N ALA A 171 -15.07 -6.27 21.09
CA ALA A 171 -13.67 -5.96 21.30
C ALA A 171 -13.32 -4.50 20.98
N ALA A 172 -13.91 -3.91 19.93
CA ALA A 172 -13.68 -2.53 19.55
C ALA A 172 -14.17 -1.49 20.60
N ASN A 173 -15.05 -1.90 21.52
CA ASN A 173 -15.52 -1.05 22.61
C ASN A 173 -14.65 -1.15 23.87
N LEU A 174 -13.68 -2.05 23.90
CA LEU A 174 -12.77 -2.22 25.02
C LEU A 174 -11.54 -1.31 24.86
N PRO A 175 -11.00 -0.75 25.96
CA PRO A 175 -9.77 0.04 25.88
C PRO A 175 -8.60 -0.86 25.46
N LEU A 176 -7.81 -0.42 24.49
CA LEU A 176 -6.57 -1.09 24.10
C LEU A 176 -5.52 -0.96 25.21
N ASN A 177 -4.84 -2.06 25.53
CA ASN A 177 -3.66 -2.01 26.38
C ASN A 177 -2.48 -1.40 25.58
N ALA A 178 -1.86 -0.35 26.12
CA ALA A 178 -0.71 0.31 25.50
C ALA A 178 0.58 -0.53 25.59
N ASP A 179 0.66 -1.43 26.58
CA ASP A 179 1.79 -2.34 26.79
C ASP A 179 1.27 -3.78 26.99
N PRO A 180 0.70 -4.39 25.94
CA PRO A 180 0.21 -5.76 26.00
C PRO A 180 1.38 -6.75 26.06
N PRO A 181 1.23 -7.89 26.76
CA PRO A 181 2.24 -8.93 26.76
C PRO A 181 2.45 -9.45 25.33
N LEU A 182 3.68 -9.33 24.83
CA LEU A 182 4.07 -9.85 23.53
C LEU A 182 4.38 -11.34 23.62
N LYS A 183 4.22 -12.07 22.51
CA LYS A 183 4.64 -13.47 22.43
C LYS A 183 6.15 -13.62 22.64
N ASP A 184 6.58 -14.72 23.23
CA ASP A 184 7.97 -15.12 23.14
C ASP A 184 8.32 -15.55 21.71
N SER A 185 9.57 -15.37 21.32
CA SER A 185 10.01 -15.75 19.97
C SER A 185 9.87 -17.25 19.68
N SER A 186 9.85 -18.08 20.72
CA SER A 186 9.57 -19.52 20.61
C SER A 186 8.13 -19.83 20.23
N ALA A 187 7.20 -18.90 20.48
CA ALA A 187 5.78 -19.05 20.16
C ALA A 187 5.42 -18.51 18.75
N PHE A 188 6.39 -17.99 18.00
CA PHE A 188 6.17 -17.50 16.64
C PHE A 188 5.84 -18.64 15.68
N ARG A 189 4.71 -18.51 14.98
CA ARG A 189 4.21 -19.48 14.00
C ARG A 189 4.43 -19.02 12.56
N LEU A 190 4.46 -17.71 12.35
CA LEU A 190 4.62 -17.02 11.08
C LEU A 190 5.93 -16.24 11.06
N ILE A 191 6.27 -15.41 12.06
CA ILE A 191 7.49 -14.59 12.05
C ILE A 191 8.74 -15.48 11.86
N GLY A 192 9.59 -15.10 10.90
CA GLY A 192 10.82 -15.84 10.57
C GLY A 192 10.59 -17.10 9.73
N LYS A 193 9.35 -17.41 9.32
CA LYS A 193 9.05 -18.54 8.42
C LYS A 193 9.03 -18.10 6.95
N PRO A 194 9.46 -18.97 6.03
CA PRO A 194 9.46 -18.68 4.59
C PRO A 194 8.05 -18.87 4.00
N LEU A 195 7.15 -17.91 4.25
CA LEU A 195 5.80 -17.93 3.69
C LEU A 195 5.79 -17.48 2.22
N ALA A 196 4.84 -18.01 1.45
CA ALA A 196 4.58 -17.51 0.11
C ALA A 196 4.16 -16.03 0.18
N ARG A 197 4.75 -15.21 -0.69
CA ARG A 197 4.50 -13.77 -0.69
C ARG A 197 3.11 -13.47 -1.24
N LEU A 198 2.38 -12.61 -0.53
CA LEU A 198 0.99 -12.27 -0.84
C LEU A 198 0.87 -11.45 -2.14
N ASP A 199 1.95 -10.76 -2.53
CA ASP A 199 2.02 -9.90 -3.71
C ASP A 199 2.62 -10.58 -4.95
N THR A 200 3.14 -11.81 -4.84
CA THR A 200 3.77 -12.51 -5.97
C THR A 200 2.80 -12.82 -7.11
N PRO A 201 1.59 -13.40 -6.89
CA PRO A 201 0.70 -13.77 -7.99
C PRO A 201 0.41 -12.59 -8.94
N ALA A 202 0.00 -11.45 -8.37
CA ALA A 202 -0.33 -10.25 -9.14
C ALA A 202 0.88 -9.65 -9.91
N LYS A 203 2.09 -9.83 -9.37
CA LYS A 203 3.32 -9.39 -10.04
C LYS A 203 3.74 -10.33 -11.17
N CYS A 204 3.43 -11.62 -11.05
CA CYS A 204 3.77 -12.62 -12.05
C CYS A 204 2.81 -12.64 -13.24
N ASP A 205 1.53 -12.35 -13.02
CA ASP A 205 0.51 -12.33 -14.08
C ASP A 205 0.28 -10.93 -14.70
N GLY A 206 0.95 -9.90 -14.16
CA GLY A 206 0.84 -8.52 -14.63
C GLY A 206 -0.42 -7.78 -14.18
N SER A 207 -1.21 -8.35 -13.25
CA SER A 207 -2.40 -7.69 -12.69
C SER A 207 -2.09 -6.67 -11.58
N ALA A 208 -0.85 -6.64 -11.07
CA ALA A 208 -0.42 -5.67 -10.08
C ALA A 208 -0.49 -4.23 -10.63
N ILE A 209 -1.16 -3.34 -9.90
CA ILE A 209 -1.26 -1.92 -10.23
C ILE A 209 -0.14 -1.15 -9.53
N PHE A 210 0.76 -0.57 -10.31
CA PHE A 210 1.79 0.35 -9.82
C PHE A 210 1.35 1.80 -10.00
N GLY A 211 2.06 2.73 -9.37
CA GLY A 211 1.75 4.16 -9.47
C GLY A 211 1.75 4.70 -10.91
N MET A 212 2.48 4.05 -11.83
CA MET A 212 2.50 4.42 -13.26
C MET A 212 1.23 3.97 -14.01
N ASP A 213 0.54 2.94 -13.52
CA ASP A 213 -0.64 2.36 -14.17
C ASP A 213 -1.93 3.11 -13.78
N VAL A 214 -1.86 3.94 -12.74
CA VAL A 214 -3.00 4.72 -12.26
C VAL A 214 -3.38 5.79 -13.29
N ALA A 215 -4.62 5.75 -13.76
CA ALA A 215 -5.22 6.79 -14.59
C ALA A 215 -6.51 7.30 -13.95
N VAL A 216 -6.65 8.63 -13.85
CA VAL A 216 -7.88 9.28 -13.35
C VAL A 216 -8.47 10.21 -14.42
N PRO A 217 -9.80 10.44 -14.43
CA PRO A 217 -10.41 11.39 -15.35
C PRO A 217 -9.75 12.77 -15.27
N GLY A 218 -9.32 13.30 -16.41
CA GLY A 218 -8.63 14.59 -16.49
C GLY A 218 -7.16 14.60 -16.02
N MET A 219 -6.54 13.43 -15.82
CA MET A 219 -5.13 13.34 -15.41
C MET A 219 -4.17 14.07 -16.38
N LEU A 220 -3.33 14.94 -15.82
CA LEU A 220 -2.23 15.57 -16.54
C LEU A 220 -0.94 14.78 -16.31
N ASN A 221 -0.11 14.66 -17.35
CA ASN A 221 1.19 13.98 -17.27
C ASN A 221 2.32 14.99 -17.12
N ALA A 222 3.17 14.82 -16.12
CA ALA A 222 4.27 15.75 -15.88
C ALA A 222 5.63 15.12 -16.25
N ALA A 223 6.45 15.86 -17.00
CA ALA A 223 7.84 15.49 -17.28
C ALA A 223 8.79 16.42 -16.52
N ILE A 224 9.80 15.86 -15.87
CA ILE A 224 10.70 16.66 -15.03
C ILE A 224 11.93 17.12 -15.82
N LYS A 225 12.26 18.43 -15.77
CA LYS A 225 13.62 18.90 -16.03
C LYS A 225 14.34 19.18 -14.72
N THR A 226 15.51 18.56 -14.55
CA THR A 226 16.44 18.85 -13.46
C THR A 226 17.69 19.60 -13.93
N ALA A 227 18.37 20.24 -12.98
CA ALA A 227 19.70 20.82 -13.20
C ALA A 227 20.70 19.74 -13.62
N ARG A 228 21.68 20.11 -14.47
CA ARG A 228 22.77 19.18 -14.84
C ARG A 228 23.73 18.91 -13.68
N SER A 229 23.82 19.81 -12.72
CA SER A 229 24.65 19.67 -11.52
C SER A 229 23.77 19.45 -10.29
N VAL A 230 24.30 18.69 -9.33
CA VAL A 230 23.67 18.41 -8.03
C VAL A 230 23.39 19.68 -7.22
N THR A 231 24.19 20.73 -7.43
CA THR A 231 24.08 22.03 -6.74
C THR A 231 23.42 23.12 -7.58
N GLY A 232 22.99 22.80 -8.80
CA GLY A 232 22.49 23.80 -9.75
C GLY A 232 21.18 24.42 -9.32
N GLU A 233 21.07 25.74 -9.47
CA GLU A 233 19.85 26.50 -9.21
C GLU A 233 19.18 26.92 -10.53
N LEU A 234 17.85 26.79 -10.58
CA LEU A 234 17.11 27.45 -11.66
C LEU A 234 16.98 28.93 -11.32
N THR A 235 17.60 29.76 -12.13
CA THR A 235 17.45 31.22 -12.05
C THR A 235 16.34 31.73 -12.95
N ALA A 236 16.17 31.15 -14.15
CA ALA A 236 15.12 31.55 -15.08
C ALA A 236 14.76 30.44 -16.10
N ILE A 237 13.51 30.47 -16.57
CA ILE A 237 13.07 29.71 -17.74
C ILE A 237 13.01 30.70 -18.91
N LYS A 238 14.00 30.66 -19.80
CA LYS A 238 14.18 31.69 -20.84
C LYS A 238 13.13 31.64 -21.96
N ASN A 239 12.52 30.48 -22.18
CA ASN A 239 11.58 30.25 -23.27
C ASN A 239 10.19 29.79 -22.75
N GLU A 240 9.80 30.21 -21.55
CA GLU A 240 8.54 29.80 -20.90
C GLU A 240 7.30 30.04 -21.79
N THR A 241 7.22 31.21 -22.41
CA THR A 241 6.14 31.58 -23.34
C THR A 241 6.05 30.65 -24.55
N ASP A 242 7.20 30.21 -25.09
CA ASP A 242 7.22 29.32 -26.24
C ASP A 242 6.78 27.90 -25.84
N ILE A 243 7.16 27.44 -24.64
CA ILE A 243 6.73 26.14 -24.11
C ILE A 243 5.20 26.13 -23.92
N LEU A 244 4.63 27.20 -23.35
CA LEU A 244 3.19 27.30 -23.12
C LEU A 244 2.36 27.29 -24.41
N LYS A 245 2.93 27.70 -25.55
CA LYS A 245 2.27 27.63 -26.86
C LYS A 245 2.29 26.25 -27.50
N MET A 246 3.08 25.31 -26.97
CA MET A 246 3.17 23.97 -27.55
C MET A 246 1.87 23.18 -27.33
N ALA A 247 1.46 22.42 -28.35
CA ALA A 247 0.26 21.60 -28.28
C ALA A 247 0.34 20.60 -27.12
N GLY A 248 -0.69 20.59 -26.26
CA GLY A 248 -0.79 19.70 -25.11
C GLY A 248 -0.13 20.22 -23.83
N VAL A 249 0.61 21.33 -23.88
CA VAL A 249 1.10 22.00 -22.66
C VAL A 249 -0.07 22.69 -21.96
N ARG A 250 -0.16 22.49 -20.65
CA ARG A 250 -1.16 23.13 -19.78
C ARG A 250 -0.56 24.12 -18.79
N ALA A 251 0.65 23.83 -18.32
CA ALA A 251 1.36 24.69 -17.38
C ALA A 251 2.87 24.41 -17.44
N VAL A 252 3.65 25.41 -17.02
CA VAL A 252 5.06 25.29 -16.64
C VAL A 252 5.13 25.67 -15.17
N VAL A 253 5.59 24.76 -14.31
CA VAL A 253 5.57 24.96 -12.86
C VAL A 253 6.98 24.95 -12.30
N LYS A 254 7.32 26.01 -11.55
CA LYS A 254 8.55 26.10 -10.77
C LYS A 254 8.36 25.47 -9.41
N ILE A 255 9.16 24.45 -9.10
CA ILE A 255 9.13 23.79 -7.79
C ILE A 255 10.22 24.44 -6.93
N ALA A 256 9.80 25.08 -5.84
CA ALA A 256 10.72 25.63 -4.86
C ALA A 256 11.45 24.52 -4.11
N PRO A 257 12.72 24.70 -3.72
CA PRO A 257 13.43 23.73 -2.88
C PRO A 257 12.73 23.60 -1.51
N THR A 258 12.47 22.38 -1.07
CA THR A 258 12.01 22.11 0.29
C THR A 258 13.21 22.09 1.23
N LYS A 259 13.09 22.73 2.41
CA LYS A 259 14.18 22.83 3.42
C LYS A 259 14.70 21.47 3.92
N THR A 260 13.95 20.40 3.70
CA THR A 260 14.16 19.04 4.21
C THR A 260 14.74 18.05 3.21
N GLN A 261 14.85 18.43 1.92
CA GLN A 261 15.64 17.64 0.98
C GLN A 261 17.10 18.09 1.08
N ALA A 262 18.02 17.13 1.18
CA ALA A 262 19.40 17.37 0.79
C ALA A 262 19.42 18.14 -0.54
N PRO A 263 20.38 19.05 -0.80
CA PRO A 263 20.29 20.11 -1.82
C PRO A 263 20.15 19.68 -3.30
N SER A 264 19.77 18.43 -3.59
CA SER A 264 20.10 17.69 -4.79
C SER A 264 18.95 17.36 -5.75
N ILE A 265 17.68 17.69 -5.47
CA ILE A 265 16.59 17.42 -6.42
C ILE A 265 15.78 18.69 -6.69
N ARG A 266 16.21 19.46 -7.70
CA ARG A 266 15.46 20.62 -8.22
C ARG A 266 14.82 20.23 -9.54
N SER A 267 13.49 20.19 -9.57
CA SER A 267 12.68 19.62 -10.65
C SER A 267 11.69 20.64 -11.20
N PHE A 268 11.44 20.64 -12.51
CA PHE A 268 10.39 21.43 -13.19
C PHE A 268 9.45 20.53 -13.95
N HIS A 269 8.14 20.74 -13.87
CA HIS A 269 7.16 19.95 -14.62
C HIS A 269 6.88 20.56 -16.01
N ILE A 270 6.98 19.73 -17.05
CA ILE A 270 6.67 20.00 -18.45
C ILE A 270 5.69 18.94 -18.94
N CYS A 271 4.54 19.31 -19.46
CA CYS A 271 3.70 18.38 -20.21
C CYS A 271 4.27 18.28 -21.65
N ARG A 272 5.19 17.33 -21.89
CA ARG A 272 5.74 16.91 -23.21
C ARG A 272 6.38 18.02 -24.09
N ALA A 273 7.66 18.38 -23.84
CA ALA A 273 8.44 19.23 -24.76
C ALA A 273 9.97 19.20 -24.55
N THR A 274 10.73 19.31 -25.64
CA THR A 274 12.18 19.58 -25.65
C THR A 274 12.45 21.02 -25.20
N THR A 275 13.22 21.22 -24.12
CA THR A 275 13.30 22.52 -23.43
C THR A 275 14.74 23.02 -23.26
N ARG A 276 14.95 24.34 -23.41
CA ARG A 276 16.25 25.03 -23.24
C ARG A 276 16.25 25.82 -21.92
N PHE A 277 17.30 25.66 -21.11
CA PHE A 277 17.40 26.27 -19.77
C PHE A 277 18.73 27.00 -19.59
N ALA A 278 18.77 27.94 -18.65
CA ALA A 278 20.01 28.49 -18.11
C ALA A 278 20.19 28.04 -16.66
N TRP A 279 21.42 27.61 -16.33
CA TRP A 279 21.81 27.15 -15.00
C TRP A 279 23.00 27.97 -14.54
N SER A 280 23.03 28.36 -13.26
CA SER A 280 24.23 28.95 -12.64
C SER A 280 24.87 27.94 -11.68
N PRO A 281 26.20 27.74 -11.72
CA PRO A 281 26.91 27.08 -10.64
C PRO A 281 26.93 27.99 -9.40
N THR A 282 26.72 27.42 -8.22
CA THR A 282 27.03 28.10 -6.94
C THR A 282 28.49 27.85 -6.57
N SER A 283 29.15 28.88 -6.03
CA SER A 283 30.61 28.97 -5.79
C SER A 283 31.11 28.16 -4.57
N SER A 284 30.44 27.08 -4.19
CA SER A 284 30.82 26.30 -3.01
C SER A 284 30.89 24.80 -3.33
N GLY A 285 32.04 24.36 -3.83
CA GLY A 285 32.39 22.95 -3.96
C GLY A 285 33.61 22.73 -4.83
N ARG A 286 34.76 22.36 -4.22
CA ARG A 286 35.95 21.90 -4.96
C ARG A 286 35.58 20.68 -5.83
N PRO A 287 36.07 20.57 -7.08
CA PRO A 287 35.89 19.36 -7.86
C PRO A 287 36.75 18.23 -7.28
N SER A 288 36.13 17.16 -6.80
CA SER A 288 36.83 15.89 -6.59
C SER A 288 37.07 15.25 -7.96
N ALA A 289 38.31 15.32 -8.45
CA ALA A 289 38.74 14.54 -9.59
C ALA A 289 38.73 13.05 -9.20
N HIS A 290 37.83 12.27 -9.80
CA HIS A 290 38.00 10.83 -9.92
C HIS A 290 38.02 10.50 -11.42
N SER A 291 39.25 10.36 -11.92
CA SER A 291 39.53 9.69 -13.19
C SER A 291 39.28 8.20 -12.99
N MET A 292 38.27 7.64 -13.65
CA MET A 292 38.22 6.22 -13.96
C MET A 292 38.65 6.05 -15.41
N HIS A 293 39.88 5.55 -15.58
CA HIS A 293 40.32 4.92 -16.82
C HIS A 293 39.72 3.51 -16.85
N SER A 294 38.91 3.17 -17.86
CA SER A 294 38.69 1.78 -18.26
C SER A 294 39.55 1.49 -19.48
N ARG A 295 40.34 0.41 -19.41
CA ARG A 295 40.75 -0.34 -20.60
C ARG A 295 39.55 -1.11 -21.14
#